data_AF-A0A3N0ZEN3-F1
#
_entry.id   AF-A0A3N0ZEN3-F1
#
_cell.length_a   1.000
_cell.length_b   1.000
_cell.length_c   1.000
_cell.angle_alpha   90.00
_cell.angle_beta   90.00
_cell.angle_gamma   90.00
#
_symmetry.space_group_name_H-M   'P 1'
#
loop_
_entity.id
_entity.type
_entity.pdbx_description
1 polymer ?
#
loop_
_entity_poly.entity_id
_entity_poly.type
_entity_poly.pdbx_seq_one_letter_code
_entity_poly.pdbx_strand_id
1 'polypeptide(L)'
;MFIFLLISNSCQENTNQPVTTDTPTEAYLLTTVIDISDGDTFSIYYKNQRWKVRVLYVDCFETSRGSRLSDQARRAGISEDSALALGFKAKDFAKKILLNKKVELLRDFKEPNLDTYGRLLRITIVDGMRYDSLLRVNGLAAPDK
;
A
#
# COMPACT_ATOMS: atom_id res chain seq x y z
N MET A 1 -20.26 58.77 38.25
CA MET A 1 -19.76 58.13 37.03
C MET A 1 -19.12 56.81 37.43
N PHE A 2 -19.90 55.72 37.44
CA PHE A 2 -19.42 54.38 37.80
C PHE A 2 -19.04 53.65 36.50
N ILE A 3 -17.75 53.36 36.35
CA ILE A 3 -17.22 52.57 35.24
C ILE A 3 -17.44 51.10 35.60
N PHE A 4 -18.37 50.44 34.91
CA PHE A 4 -18.51 48.99 34.94
C PHE A 4 -17.47 48.40 33.97
N LEU A 5 -16.43 47.77 34.52
CA LEU A 5 -15.42 47.05 33.75
C LEU A 5 -15.91 45.60 33.53
N LEU A 6 -16.43 45.31 32.33
CA LEU A 6 -16.79 43.96 31.90
C LEU A 6 -15.52 43.23 31.46
N ILE A 7 -15.05 42.30 32.30
CA ILE A 7 -13.98 41.36 31.95
C ILE A 7 -14.61 40.23 31.14
N SER A 8 -14.47 40.28 29.81
CA SER A 8 -14.81 39.17 28.94
C SER A 8 -13.80 38.05 29.14
N ASN A 9 -14.21 36.97 29.83
CA ASN A 9 -13.49 35.71 29.82
C ASN A 9 -13.50 35.17 28.38
N SER A 10 -12.36 35.25 27.71
CA SER A 10 -12.10 34.50 26.49
C SER A 10 -11.93 33.02 26.88
N CYS A 11 -13.03 32.27 26.91
CA CYS A 11 -12.94 30.81 26.81
C CYS A 11 -12.38 30.46 25.44
N GLN A 12 -11.08 30.21 25.39
CA GLN A 12 -10.47 29.54 24.25
C GLN A 12 -10.88 28.06 24.37
N GLU A 13 -11.98 27.69 23.70
CA GLU A 13 -12.31 26.28 23.49
C GLU A 13 -11.20 25.67 22.65
N ASN A 14 -10.27 25.01 23.33
CA ASN A 14 -9.28 24.16 22.69
C ASN A 14 -10.03 22.93 22.16
N THR A 15 -10.59 23.06 20.95
CA THR A 15 -11.20 21.94 20.26
C THR A 15 -10.10 20.98 19.87
N ASN A 16 -9.75 20.06 20.77
CA ASN A 16 -9.19 18.77 20.40
C ASN A 16 -10.28 18.04 19.61
N GLN A 17 -10.41 18.40 18.33
CA GLN A 17 -11.07 17.53 17.37
C GLN A 17 -10.27 16.23 17.37
N PRO A 18 -10.89 15.07 17.62
CA PRO A 18 -10.19 13.81 17.49
C PRO A 18 -9.64 13.76 16.07
N VAL A 19 -8.34 13.55 15.92
CA VAL A 19 -7.73 13.24 14.63
C VAL A 19 -8.42 11.96 14.15
N THR A 20 -9.45 12.10 13.33
CA THR A 20 -10.09 10.98 12.68
C THR A 20 -9.01 10.40 11.79
N THR A 21 -8.50 9.22 12.13
CA THR A 21 -7.56 8.49 11.29
C THR A 21 -8.30 8.20 9.99
N ASP A 22 -8.02 8.98 8.95
CA ASP A 22 -8.70 8.97 7.64
C ASP A 22 -8.28 7.76 6.79
N THR A 23 -8.17 6.62 7.47
CA THR A 23 -7.75 5.34 6.92
C THR A 23 -8.89 4.80 6.07
N PRO A 24 -8.63 4.40 4.82
CA PRO A 24 -9.62 3.70 4.01
C PRO A 24 -10.11 2.45 4.73
N THR A 25 -11.42 2.36 4.98
CA THR A 25 -12.06 1.22 5.65
C THR A 25 -13.12 0.53 4.78
N GLU A 26 -13.46 1.15 3.66
CA GLU A 26 -14.44 0.68 2.70
C GLU A 26 -14.09 -0.71 2.18
N ALA A 27 -15.13 -1.52 1.94
CA ALA A 27 -14.98 -2.85 1.36
C ALA A 27 -14.45 -2.79 -0.09
N TYR A 28 -14.78 -1.72 -0.79
CA TYR A 28 -14.46 -1.49 -2.19
C TYR A 28 -13.98 -0.04 -2.36
N LEU A 29 -12.87 0.15 -3.08
CA LEU A 29 -12.35 1.45 -3.46
C LEU A 29 -11.91 1.43 -4.93
N LEU A 30 -12.47 2.33 -5.74
CA LEU A 30 -11.99 2.60 -7.09
C LEU A 30 -11.05 3.81 -7.06
N THR A 31 -9.82 3.65 -7.54
CA THR A 31 -8.82 4.73 -7.51
C THR A 31 -7.82 4.59 -8.65
N THR A 32 -6.91 5.55 -8.79
CA THR A 32 -5.81 5.53 -9.77
C THR A 32 -4.49 5.35 -9.04
N VAL A 33 -3.64 4.46 -9.56
CA VAL A 33 -2.29 4.25 -9.03
C VAL A 33 -1.38 5.40 -9.44
N ILE A 34 -0.66 5.97 -8.47
CA ILE A 34 0.16 7.18 -8.66
C ILE A 34 1.67 6.91 -8.59
N ASP A 35 2.09 5.83 -7.94
CA ASP A 35 3.51 5.48 -7.80
C ASP A 35 3.68 3.97 -7.50
N ILE A 36 4.83 3.42 -7.88
CA ILE A 36 5.18 2.01 -7.69
C ILE A 36 6.41 1.89 -6.79
N SER A 37 6.24 1.30 -5.61
CA SER A 37 7.34 1.08 -4.67
C SER A 37 8.15 -0.17 -5.05
N ASP A 38 7.48 -1.30 -5.27
CA ASP A 38 8.04 -2.59 -5.69
C ASP A 38 6.99 -3.38 -6.53
N GLY A 39 7.20 -4.68 -6.75
CA GLY A 39 6.30 -5.49 -7.57
C GLY A 39 4.89 -5.70 -6.97
N ASP A 40 4.76 -5.66 -5.64
CA ASP A 40 3.53 -5.95 -4.90
C ASP A 40 3.01 -4.76 -4.06
N THR A 41 3.68 -3.62 -4.12
CA THR A 41 3.37 -2.43 -3.33
C THR A 41 3.35 -1.18 -4.21
N PHE A 42 2.23 -0.47 -4.19
CA PHE A 42 2.02 0.77 -4.93
C PHE A 42 1.36 1.84 -4.06
N SER A 43 1.21 3.06 -4.59
CA SER A 43 0.54 4.17 -3.89
C SER A 43 -0.68 4.67 -4.63
N ILE A 44 -1.62 5.22 -3.87
CA ILE A 44 -2.85 5.87 -4.33
C ILE A 44 -3.06 7.19 -3.56
N TYR A 45 -3.98 8.01 -4.04
CA TYR A 45 -4.63 9.02 -3.22
C TYR A 45 -5.98 8.52 -2.70
N TYR A 46 -6.26 8.81 -1.44
CA TYR A 46 -7.58 8.69 -0.83
C TYR A 46 -7.80 9.92 0.04
N LYS A 47 -8.89 10.66 -0.21
CA LYS A 47 -9.21 11.94 0.46
C LYS A 47 -8.02 12.88 0.59
N ASN A 48 -7.30 13.09 -0.52
CA ASN A 48 -6.09 13.93 -0.60
C ASN A 48 -4.88 13.47 0.24
N GLN A 49 -4.96 12.30 0.89
CA GLN A 49 -3.84 11.67 1.56
C GLN A 49 -3.23 10.57 0.69
N ARG A 50 -1.91 10.49 0.67
CA ARG A 50 -1.17 9.41 0.00
C ARG A 50 -1.20 8.16 0.86
N TRP A 51 -1.62 7.04 0.28
CA TRP A 51 -1.63 5.74 0.94
C TRP A 51 -0.82 4.72 0.15
N LYS A 52 -0.07 3.87 0.85
CA LYS A 52 0.55 2.69 0.26
C LYS A 52 -0.42 1.51 0.34
N VAL A 53 -0.45 0.70 -0.70
CA VAL A 53 -1.25 -0.51 -0.82
C VAL A 53 -0.29 -1.68 -1.03
N ARG A 54 -0.39 -2.71 -0.18
CA ARG A 54 0.25 -4.00 -0.36
C ARG A 54 -0.77 -4.97 -0.96
N VAL A 55 -0.45 -5.51 -2.12
CA VAL A 55 -1.27 -6.49 -2.82
C VAL A 55 -1.33 -7.76 -1.98
N LEU A 56 -2.53 -8.24 -1.69
CA LEU A 56 -2.74 -9.47 -0.93
C LEU A 56 -2.39 -10.72 -1.74
N TYR A 57 -1.99 -11.77 -1.04
CA TYR A 57 -1.70 -13.11 -1.56
C TYR A 57 -0.60 -13.20 -2.62
N VAL A 58 0.34 -12.26 -2.60
CA VAL A 58 1.57 -12.33 -3.38
C VAL A 58 2.70 -11.65 -2.59
N ASP A 59 3.91 -12.15 -2.78
CA ASP A 59 5.14 -11.49 -2.37
C ASP A 59 6.06 -11.44 -3.58
N CYS A 60 6.70 -10.30 -3.85
CA CYS A 60 7.74 -10.20 -4.87
C CYS A 60 9.13 -10.28 -4.25
N PHE A 61 10.14 -10.59 -5.06
CA PHE A 61 11.53 -10.46 -4.63
C PHE A 61 11.85 -8.99 -4.32
N GLU A 62 12.67 -8.76 -3.30
CA GLU A 62 13.11 -7.42 -2.92
C GLU A 62 13.91 -6.74 -4.05
N THR A 63 13.78 -5.41 -4.18
CA THR A 63 14.56 -4.61 -5.14
C THR A 63 15.87 -4.07 -4.56
N SER A 64 16.27 -4.53 -3.38
CA SER A 64 17.49 -4.14 -2.70
C SER A 64 18.11 -5.33 -1.99
N ARG A 65 19.45 -5.36 -1.94
CA ARG A 65 20.18 -6.40 -1.20
C ARG A 65 19.96 -6.25 0.30
N GLY A 66 19.90 -7.38 0.99
CA GLY A 66 19.72 -7.47 2.43
C GLY A 66 19.28 -8.86 2.85
N SER A 67 19.19 -9.10 4.16
CA SER A 67 18.86 -10.42 4.72
C SER A 67 17.57 -11.01 4.16
N ARG A 68 16.57 -10.17 3.89
CA ARG A 68 15.29 -10.59 3.29
C ARG A 68 15.45 -11.12 1.87
N LEU A 69 16.22 -10.42 1.02
CA LEU A 69 16.51 -10.89 -0.33
C LEU A 69 17.30 -12.19 -0.31
N SER A 70 18.31 -12.29 0.56
CA SER A 70 19.11 -13.51 0.75
C SER A 70 18.24 -14.71 1.14
N ASP A 71 17.29 -14.52 2.06
CA ASP A 71 16.34 -15.57 2.44
C ASP A 71 15.41 -15.98 1.29
N GLN A 72 14.87 -15.00 0.55
CA GLN A 72 14.04 -15.27 -0.63
C GLN A 72 14.81 -16.06 -1.70
N ALA A 73 16.05 -15.66 -2.00
CA ALA A 73 16.92 -16.33 -2.97
C ALA A 73 17.20 -17.79 -2.56
N ARG A 74 17.56 -17.99 -1.28
CA ARG A 74 17.79 -19.32 -0.70
C ARG A 74 16.56 -20.22 -0.82
N ARG A 75 15.38 -19.72 -0.45
CA ARG A 75 14.11 -20.46 -0.52
C ARG A 75 13.69 -20.78 -1.95
N ALA A 76 14.01 -19.89 -2.89
CA ALA A 76 13.77 -20.11 -4.31
C ALA A 76 14.81 -21.01 -5.00
N GLY A 77 15.92 -21.34 -4.33
CA GLY A 77 17.01 -22.12 -4.93
C GLY A 77 17.73 -21.38 -6.07
N ILE A 78 17.77 -20.05 -6.01
CA ILE A 78 18.42 -19.19 -7.02
C ILE A 78 19.47 -18.29 -6.37
N SER A 79 20.34 -17.69 -7.18
CA SER A 79 21.31 -16.69 -6.69
C SER A 79 20.62 -15.40 -6.23
N GLU A 80 21.25 -14.65 -5.31
CA GLU A 80 20.76 -13.33 -4.92
C GLU A 80 20.66 -12.36 -6.11
N ASP A 81 21.56 -12.47 -7.09
CA ASP A 81 21.53 -11.64 -8.30
C ASP A 81 20.32 -11.96 -9.16
N SER A 82 19.97 -13.24 -9.28
CA SER A 82 18.75 -13.68 -9.97
C SER A 82 17.49 -13.21 -9.23
N ALA A 83 17.48 -13.32 -7.89
CA ALA A 83 16.38 -12.82 -7.07
C ALA A 83 16.20 -11.30 -7.23
N LEU A 84 17.29 -10.53 -7.16
CA LEU A 84 17.29 -9.09 -7.35
C LEU A 84 16.77 -8.71 -8.74
N ALA A 85 17.22 -9.42 -9.78
CA ALA A 85 16.76 -9.21 -11.15
C ALA A 85 15.26 -9.49 -11.30
N LEU A 86 14.73 -10.53 -10.64
CA LEU A 86 13.29 -10.81 -10.60
C LEU A 86 12.52 -9.72 -9.86
N GLY A 87 13.06 -9.18 -8.77
CA GLY A 87 12.47 -8.05 -8.04
C GLY A 87 12.33 -6.81 -8.93
N PHE A 88 13.38 -6.45 -9.67
CA PHE A 88 13.31 -5.34 -10.65
C PHE A 88 12.33 -5.61 -11.79
N LYS A 89 12.31 -6.84 -12.34
CA LYS A 89 11.33 -7.24 -13.36
C LYS A 89 9.89 -7.12 -12.85
N ALA A 90 9.63 -7.55 -11.61
CA ALA A 90 8.32 -7.44 -10.98
C ALA A 90 7.91 -5.97 -10.81
N LYS A 91 8.82 -5.10 -10.38
CA LYS A 91 8.59 -3.66 -10.27
C LYS A 91 8.30 -3.01 -11.62
N ASP A 92 9.02 -3.37 -12.68
CA ASP A 92 8.78 -2.83 -14.01
C ASP A 92 7.46 -3.35 -14.62
N PHE A 93 7.10 -4.60 -14.34
CA PHE A 93 5.78 -5.14 -14.66
C PHE A 93 4.67 -4.36 -13.94
N ALA A 94 4.83 -4.07 -12.65
CA ALA A 94 3.89 -3.24 -11.88
C ALA A 94 3.72 -1.85 -12.49
N LYS A 95 4.81 -1.20 -12.91
CA LYS A 95 4.73 0.09 -13.63
C LYS A 95 3.93 -0.01 -14.92
N LYS A 96 4.15 -1.06 -15.72
CA LYS A 96 3.45 -1.25 -16.99
C LYS A 96 1.95 -1.51 -16.79
N ILE A 97 1.59 -2.30 -15.78
CA ILE A 97 0.23 -2.80 -15.58
C ILE A 97 -0.61 -1.87 -14.70
N LEU A 98 -0.02 -1.23 -13.70
CA LEU A 98 -0.77 -0.48 -12.68
C LEU A 98 -0.60 1.03 -12.80
N LEU A 99 0.59 1.54 -13.10
CA LEU A 99 0.86 2.99 -12.99
C LEU A 99 -0.08 3.80 -13.91
N ASN A 100 -0.71 4.83 -13.35
CA ASN A 100 -1.71 5.68 -14.00
C ASN A 100 -2.96 4.93 -14.48
N LYS A 101 -3.17 3.68 -14.06
CA LYS A 101 -4.39 2.90 -14.35
C LYS A 101 -5.38 3.03 -13.20
N LYS A 102 -6.66 2.94 -13.56
CA LYS A 102 -7.73 2.73 -12.59
C LYS A 102 -7.68 1.29 -12.09
N VAL A 103 -7.81 1.12 -10.78
CA VAL A 103 -7.80 -0.17 -10.11
C VAL A 103 -8.95 -0.25 -9.12
N GLU A 104 -9.49 -1.45 -8.97
CA GLU A 104 -10.47 -1.79 -7.93
C GLU A 104 -9.72 -2.45 -6.78
N LEU A 105 -9.88 -1.89 -5.59
CA LEU A 105 -9.25 -2.38 -4.37
C LEU A 105 -10.33 -2.99 -3.49
N LEU A 106 -10.26 -4.29 -3.28
CA LEU A 106 -11.18 -5.04 -2.45
C LEU A 106 -10.53 -5.34 -1.11
N ARG A 107 -11.25 -5.06 -0.02
CA ARG A 107 -10.85 -5.46 1.32
C ARG A 107 -11.20 -6.92 1.55
N ASP A 108 -10.24 -7.72 2.01
CA ASP A 108 -10.55 -9.01 2.62
C ASP A 108 -10.75 -8.81 4.13
N PHE A 109 -11.93 -9.16 4.63
CA PHE A 109 -12.25 -9.05 6.06
C PHE A 109 -11.62 -10.15 6.92
N LYS A 110 -11.01 -11.18 6.29
CA LYS A 110 -10.17 -12.16 6.99
C LYS A 110 -8.80 -11.60 7.33
N GLU A 111 -8.36 -10.57 6.61
CA GLU A 111 -7.08 -9.89 6.82
C GLU A 111 -7.27 -8.58 7.61
N PRO A 112 -6.25 -8.12 8.35
CA PRO A 112 -6.23 -6.78 8.89
C PRO A 112 -6.39 -5.72 7.80
N ASN A 113 -6.88 -4.53 8.16
CA ASN A 113 -6.98 -3.44 7.17
C ASN A 113 -5.60 -2.91 6.73
N LEU A 114 -4.66 -2.91 7.67
CA LEU A 114 -3.30 -2.42 7.52
C LEU A 114 -2.33 -3.50 7.97
N ASP A 115 -1.17 -3.58 7.32
CA ASP A 115 -0.05 -4.34 7.85
C ASP A 115 0.72 -3.56 8.94
N THR A 116 1.76 -4.18 9.49
CA THR A 116 2.60 -3.59 10.54
C THR A 116 3.37 -2.34 10.09
N TYR A 117 3.45 -2.07 8.79
CA TYR A 117 4.09 -0.89 8.20
C TYR A 117 3.08 0.20 7.81
N GLY A 118 1.80 0.02 8.12
CA GLY A 118 0.74 0.97 7.79
C GLY A 118 0.33 0.96 6.31
N ARG A 119 0.62 -0.11 5.56
CA ARG A 119 0.16 -0.29 4.18
C ARG A 119 -1.23 -0.92 4.17
N LEU A 120 -2.12 -0.44 3.32
CA LEU A 120 -3.43 -1.04 3.10
C LEU A 120 -3.28 -2.42 2.48
N LEU A 121 -3.94 -3.42 3.07
CA LEU A 121 -4.00 -4.77 2.54
C LEU A 121 -5.21 -4.91 1.63
N ARG A 122 -4.99 -5.09 0.32
CA ARG A 122 -6.07 -5.13 -0.68
C ARG A 122 -5.84 -6.19 -1.74
N ILE A 123 -6.91 -6.87 -2.13
CA ILE A 123 -6.97 -7.56 -3.41
C ILE A 123 -7.07 -6.48 -4.47
N THR A 124 -6.18 -6.53 -5.47
CA THR A 124 -6.10 -5.49 -6.50
C THR A 124 -6.57 -6.07 -7.83
N ILE A 125 -7.60 -5.47 -8.41
CA ILE A 125 -8.11 -5.78 -9.75
C ILE A 125 -7.74 -4.65 -10.71
N VAL A 126 -7.21 -5.02 -11.87
CA VAL A 126 -6.88 -4.12 -12.97
C VAL A 126 -7.37 -4.74 -14.26
N ASP A 127 -8.13 -3.98 -15.05
CA ASP A 127 -8.74 -4.46 -16.31
C ASP A 127 -9.47 -5.81 -16.15
N GLY A 128 -10.21 -5.97 -15.05
CA GLY A 128 -10.97 -7.19 -14.72
C GLY A 128 -10.12 -8.39 -14.25
N MET A 129 -8.80 -8.22 -14.13
CA MET A 129 -7.88 -9.29 -13.74
C MET A 129 -7.29 -9.05 -12.35
N ARG A 130 -7.17 -10.13 -11.56
CA ARG A 130 -6.46 -10.14 -10.28
C ARG A 130 -4.96 -9.94 -10.49
N TYR A 131 -4.42 -8.85 -9.96
CA TYR A 131 -3.02 -8.50 -10.16
C TYR A 131 -2.05 -9.50 -9.48
N ASP A 132 -2.42 -10.08 -8.33
CA ASP A 132 -1.67 -11.16 -7.70
C ASP A 132 -1.54 -12.39 -8.61
N SER A 133 -2.60 -12.70 -9.37
CA SER A 133 -2.58 -13.78 -10.36
C SER A 133 -1.68 -13.44 -11.55
N LEU A 134 -1.72 -12.18 -12.02
CA LEU A 134 -0.84 -11.71 -13.09
C LEU A 134 0.65 -11.85 -12.72
N LEU A 135 1.03 -11.50 -11.49
CA LEU A 135 2.40 -11.69 -11.01
C LEU A 135 2.81 -13.17 -11.00
N ARG A 136 1.94 -14.06 -10.49
CA ARG A 136 2.22 -15.50 -10.40
C ARG A 136 2.38 -16.15 -11.78
N VAL A 137 1.47 -15.88 -12.72
CA VAL A 137 1.54 -16.49 -14.07
C VAL A 137 2.71 -15.99 -14.90
N ASN A 138 3.24 -14.79 -14.61
CA ASN A 138 4.45 -14.27 -15.25
C ASN A 138 5.75 -14.69 -14.54
N GLY A 139 5.68 -15.52 -13.48
CA GLY A 139 6.85 -15.98 -12.74
C GLY A 139 7.56 -14.87 -11.95
N LEU A 140 6.82 -13.85 -11.52
CA LEU A 140 7.36 -12.65 -10.85
C LEU A 140 7.15 -12.67 -9.33
N ALA A 141 6.43 -13.66 -8.81
CA ALA A 141 6.24 -13.86 -7.38
C ALA A 141 7.42 -14.64 -6.77
N ALA A 142 7.85 -14.23 -5.59
CA ALA A 142 8.73 -15.02 -4.73
C ALA A 142 7.95 -16.20 -4.11
N PRO A 143 8.65 -17.28 -3.71
CA PRO A 143 7.99 -18.41 -3.04
C PRO A 143 7.25 -17.98 -1.76
N ASP A 144 6.09 -18.57 -1.53
CA ASP A 144 5.30 -18.38 -0.30
C ASP A 144 6.09 -18.90 0.93
N LYS A 145 6.03 -18.16 2.04
CA LYS A 145 6.80 -18.41 3.28
C LYS A 145 6.59 -19.80 3.86
#